data_AF-A0A3D3SAI7-F1
#
_entry.id   AF-A0A3D3SAI7-F1
#
_cell.length_a   1.000
_cell.length_b   1.000
_cell.length_c   1.000
_cell.angle_alpha   90.00
_cell.angle_beta   90.00
_cell.angle_gamma   90.00
#
_symmetry.space_group_name_H-M   'P 1'
#
loop_
_entity.id
_entity.type
_entity.pdbx_description
1 polymer ?
#
loop_
_entity_poly.entity_id
_entity_poly.type
_entity_poly.pdbx_seq_one_letter_code
_entity_poly.pdbx_strand_id
1 'polypeptide(L)'
;MNKKSVSRLFPALFALGSALLVLVACTPSFGVFSEIQTEKAQIGSDIFKNATVKALGEDGTNYYAVMGKVFYRPITGGSWKVLAVNGDSDYFCGGFASDGSSIYVATLDTASTALKGIYQGTVGGSVWSTAIGTTAFGTETVDALFLAGTELFALTHAGS
;
A
#
# COMPACT_ATOMS: atom_id res chain seq x y z
N MET A 1 43.02 -25.68 -50.23
CA MET A 1 42.19 -25.36 -49.05
C MET A 1 41.15 -24.31 -49.42
N ASN A 2 39.88 -24.69 -49.46
CA ASN A 2 38.75 -23.88 -49.95
C ASN A 2 38.36 -22.77 -48.95
N LYS A 3 38.88 -21.55 -49.14
CA LYS A 3 38.57 -20.35 -48.34
C LYS A 3 37.13 -19.83 -48.48
N LYS A 4 36.30 -20.41 -49.35
CA LYS A 4 34.95 -19.91 -49.66
C LYS A 4 33.84 -20.37 -48.68
N SER A 5 34.10 -21.32 -47.79
CA SER A 5 33.06 -21.88 -46.90
C SER A 5 32.75 -21.01 -45.68
N VAL A 6 33.76 -20.32 -45.11
CA VAL A 6 33.65 -19.65 -43.81
C VAL A 6 32.86 -18.33 -43.88
N SER A 7 32.83 -17.65 -45.03
CA SER A 7 32.18 -16.33 -45.14
C SER A 7 30.66 -16.36 -45.26
N ARG A 8 30.05 -17.53 -45.51
CA ARG A 8 28.58 -17.70 -45.62
C ARG A 8 27.92 -18.16 -44.32
N LEU A 9 28.71 -18.59 -43.33
CA LEU A 9 28.23 -19.09 -42.03
C LEU A 9 27.96 -17.97 -41.01
N PHE A 10 28.67 -16.84 -41.11
CA PHE A 10 28.52 -15.71 -40.19
C PHE A 10 27.15 -15.00 -40.24
N PRO A 11 26.55 -14.72 -41.43
CA PRO A 11 25.23 -14.09 -41.50
C PRO A 11 24.13 -15.03 -40.98
N ALA A 12 24.27 -16.33 -41.23
CA ALA A 12 23.32 -17.36 -40.78
C ALA A 12 23.33 -17.52 -39.25
N LEU A 13 24.51 -17.47 -38.62
CA LEU A 13 24.64 -17.51 -37.16
C LEU A 13 24.03 -16.26 -36.49
N PHE A 14 24.23 -15.08 -37.09
CA PHE A 14 23.65 -13.83 -36.60
C PHE A 14 22.13 -13.81 -36.72
N ALA A 15 21.58 -14.32 -37.83
CA ALA A 15 20.14 -14.43 -38.02
C ALA A 15 19.49 -15.44 -37.05
N LEU A 16 20.16 -16.57 -36.78
CA LEU A 16 19.68 -17.56 -35.82
C LEU A 16 19.72 -17.05 -34.37
N GLY A 17 20.79 -16.33 -34.00
CA GLY A 17 20.91 -15.71 -32.67
C GLY A 17 19.87 -14.61 -32.43
N SER A 18 19.57 -13.84 -33.48
CA SER A 18 18.55 -12.77 -33.43
C SER A 18 17.13 -13.34 -33.32
N ALA A 19 16.83 -14.44 -34.01
CA ALA A 19 15.55 -15.14 -33.90
C ALA A 19 15.34 -15.78 -32.52
N LEU A 20 16.41 -16.29 -31.88
CA LEU A 20 16.35 -16.82 -30.52
C LEU A 20 16.08 -15.72 -29.48
N LEU A 21 16.68 -14.53 -29.64
CA LEU A 21 16.47 -13.38 -28.75
C LEU A 21 15.04 -12.85 -28.76
N VAL A 22 14.37 -12.89 -29.92
CA VAL A 22 12.96 -12.46 -30.06
C VAL A 22 11.99 -13.43 -29.37
N LEU A 23 12.32 -14.73 -29.33
CA LEU A 23 11.50 -15.74 -28.64
C LEU A 23 11.60 -15.65 -27.11
N VAL A 24 12.72 -15.17 -26.56
CA VAL A 24 12.91 -14.99 -25.11
C VAL A 24 12.38 -13.62 -24.63
N ALA A 25 12.41 -12.60 -25.50
CA ALA A 25 11.94 -11.25 -25.16
C ALA A 25 10.40 -11.08 -25.21
N CYS A 26 9.65 -12.09 -25.69
CA CYS A 26 8.23 -11.97 -25.99
C CYS A 26 7.35 -12.95 -25.20
N THR A 27 7.66 -13.20 -23.94
CA THR A 27 6.61 -13.59 -22.99
C THR A 27 6.11 -12.31 -22.31
N PRO A 28 4.94 -11.79 -22.67
CA PRO A 28 4.27 -10.83 -21.83
C PRO A 28 3.78 -11.58 -20.60
N SER A 29 4.69 -11.87 -19.66
CA SER A 29 4.30 -12.22 -18.31
C SER A 29 3.78 -10.93 -17.69
N PHE A 30 2.53 -10.60 -18.01
CA PHE A 30 1.77 -9.71 -17.17
C PHE A 30 1.54 -10.43 -15.83
N GLY A 31 2.59 -10.51 -15.01
CA GLY A 31 2.61 -11.26 -13.75
C GLY A 31 1.45 -10.86 -12.83
N VAL A 32 1.11 -9.57 -12.86
CA VAL A 32 -0.04 -8.99 -12.15
C VAL A 32 -1.37 -9.65 -12.54
N PHE A 33 -1.59 -10.01 -13.81
CA PHE A 33 -2.85 -10.63 -14.24
C PHE A 33 -2.83 -12.16 -14.21
N SER A 34 -1.66 -12.80 -14.26
CA SER A 34 -1.57 -14.25 -14.08
C SER A 34 -1.92 -14.69 -12.65
N GLU A 35 -1.61 -13.84 -11.66
CA GLU A 35 -1.88 -14.15 -10.26
C GLU A 35 -3.36 -13.98 -9.89
N ILE A 36 -4.07 -13.03 -10.52
CA ILE A 36 -5.51 -12.81 -10.31
C ILE A 36 -6.33 -14.08 -10.61
N GLN A 37 -5.93 -14.88 -11.60
CA GLN A 37 -6.61 -16.15 -11.90
C GLN A 37 -6.39 -17.23 -10.83
N THR A 38 -5.34 -17.08 -10.01
CA THR A 38 -5.04 -17.96 -8.88
C THR A 38 -5.57 -17.42 -7.55
N GLU A 39 -6.04 -16.18 -7.52
CA GLU A 39 -6.65 -15.58 -6.33
C GLU A 39 -7.90 -16.38 -5.93
N LYS A 40 -7.81 -17.02 -4.77
CA LYS A 40 -9.00 -17.57 -4.13
C LYS A 40 -9.68 -16.44 -3.40
N ALA A 41 -10.93 -16.17 -3.80
CA ALA A 41 -11.84 -15.31 -3.04
C ALA A 41 -11.76 -15.73 -1.57
N GLN A 42 -11.23 -14.82 -0.74
CA GLN A 42 -11.13 -15.08 0.68
C GLN A 42 -12.55 -15.16 1.21
N ILE A 43 -12.92 -16.31 1.79
CA ILE A 43 -14.12 -16.44 2.61
C ILE A 43 -13.80 -15.69 3.91
N GLY A 44 -13.90 -14.37 3.83
CA GLY A 44 -13.52 -13.41 4.87
C GLY A 44 -14.71 -12.58 5.31
N SER A 45 -14.60 -12.05 6.52
CA SER A 45 -15.60 -11.27 7.24
C SER A 45 -16.33 -10.24 6.37
N ASP A 46 -17.64 -10.10 6.60
CA ASP A 46 -18.51 -9.11 5.93
C ASP A 46 -18.09 -7.64 6.16
N ILE A 47 -17.06 -7.39 6.97
CA ILE A 47 -16.49 -6.08 7.33
C ILE A 47 -16.24 -5.21 6.08
N PHE A 48 -15.81 -5.79 4.96
CA PHE A 48 -15.50 -5.04 3.74
C PHE A 48 -16.57 -5.17 2.64
N LYS A 49 -17.64 -5.95 2.84
CA LYS A 49 -18.61 -6.25 1.76
C LYS A 49 -19.44 -5.05 1.30
N ASN A 50 -19.61 -4.04 2.16
CA ASN A 50 -20.42 -2.84 1.90
C ASN A 50 -19.66 -1.54 2.10
N ALA A 51 -18.33 -1.58 2.07
CA ALA A 51 -17.50 -0.42 2.33
C ALA A 51 -16.29 -0.40 1.39
N THR A 52 -15.98 0.79 0.88
CA THR A 52 -14.81 0.99 0.04
C THR A 52 -13.58 1.15 0.90
N VAL A 53 -12.58 0.28 0.69
CA VAL A 53 -11.25 0.46 1.25
C VAL A 53 -10.56 1.58 0.49
N LYS A 54 -10.20 2.67 1.19
CA LYS A 54 -9.60 3.87 0.60
C LYS A 54 -8.07 3.89 0.64
N ALA A 55 -7.47 3.10 1.53
CA ALA A 55 -6.02 2.94 1.61
C ALA A 55 -5.65 1.55 2.16
N LEU A 56 -4.47 1.08 1.76
CA LEU A 56 -3.86 -0.18 2.20
C LEU A 56 -2.43 0.11 2.66
N GLY A 57 -1.87 -0.75 3.52
CA GLY A 57 -0.45 -0.73 3.86
C GLY A 57 -0.05 -1.88 4.76
N GLU A 58 1.22 -1.92 5.16
CA GLU A 58 1.80 -2.94 6.03
C GLU A 58 2.95 -2.39 6.88
N ASP A 59 3.22 -3.00 8.03
CA ASP A 59 4.37 -2.67 8.89
C ASP A 59 5.41 -3.82 8.96
N GLY A 60 5.37 -4.71 7.96
CA GLY A 60 6.14 -5.96 7.93
C GLY A 60 5.63 -7.08 8.84
N THR A 61 4.67 -6.80 9.74
CA THR A 61 4.05 -7.79 10.63
C THR A 61 2.54 -7.94 10.41
N ASN A 62 1.87 -6.87 10.01
CA ASN A 62 0.43 -6.76 9.84
C ASN A 62 0.08 -6.13 8.49
N TYR A 63 -1.06 -6.55 7.94
CA TYR A 63 -1.73 -5.83 6.87
C TYR A 63 -2.74 -4.85 7.45
N TYR A 64 -2.90 -3.71 6.79
CA TYR A 64 -3.84 -2.66 7.14
C TYR A 64 -4.78 -2.36 5.97
N ALA A 65 -6.04 -2.13 6.31
CA ALA A 65 -7.07 -1.69 5.37
C ALA A 65 -7.88 -0.56 6.00
N VAL A 66 -8.02 0.54 5.26
CA VAL A 66 -8.58 1.78 5.77
C VAL A 66 -9.93 2.05 5.15
N MET A 67 -10.92 2.29 6.01
CA MET A 67 -12.25 2.76 5.63
C MET A 67 -12.52 4.07 6.40
N GLY A 68 -13.61 4.14 7.17
CA GLY A 68 -13.77 5.18 8.20
C GLY A 68 -12.85 4.97 9.41
N LYS A 69 -12.30 3.78 9.61
CA LYS A 69 -11.32 3.44 10.66
C LYS A 69 -10.19 2.62 10.03
N VAL A 70 -9.08 2.47 10.75
CA VAL A 70 -8.01 1.56 10.33
C VAL A 70 -8.34 0.16 10.86
N PHE A 71 -8.38 -0.81 9.98
CA PHE A 71 -8.49 -2.23 10.32
C PHE A 71 -7.15 -2.89 10.07
N TYR A 72 -6.80 -3.88 10.89
CA TYR A 72 -5.57 -4.63 10.71
C TYR A 72 -5.75 -6.12 10.99
N ARG A 73 -4.86 -6.92 10.41
CA ARG A 73 -4.67 -8.34 10.74
C ARG A 73 -3.19 -8.73 10.66
N PRO A 74 -2.72 -9.73 11.41
CA PRO A 74 -1.37 -10.27 11.24
C PRO A 74 -1.17 -10.88 9.84
N ILE A 75 0.03 -10.72 9.29
CA ILE A 75 0.44 -11.34 8.02
C ILE A 75 0.44 -12.87 8.13
N THR A 76 0.83 -13.40 9.29
CA THR A 76 0.82 -14.83 9.61
C THR A 76 -0.59 -15.44 9.64
N GLY A 77 -1.63 -14.62 9.55
CA GLY A 77 -3.03 -15.03 9.55
C GLY A 77 -3.79 -14.56 10.80
N GLY A 78 -5.12 -14.56 10.69
CA GLY A 78 -6.02 -14.11 11.75
C GLY A 78 -7.17 -13.26 11.23
N SER A 79 -8.05 -12.85 12.13
CA SER A 79 -9.20 -12.01 11.83
C SER A 79 -8.82 -10.53 11.75
N TRP A 80 -9.51 -9.79 10.90
CA TRP A 80 -9.45 -8.33 10.88
C TRP A 80 -10.10 -7.74 12.14
N LYS A 81 -9.48 -6.71 12.71
CA LYS A 81 -9.98 -5.95 13.86
C LYS A 81 -9.69 -4.47 13.72
N VAL A 82 -10.47 -3.64 14.39
CA VAL A 82 -10.21 -2.19 14.47
C VAL A 82 -8.88 -1.96 15.20
N LEU A 83 -8.06 -1.10 14.62
CA LEU A 83 -6.84 -0.62 15.23
C LEU A 83 -7.18 0.51 16.20
N ALA A 84 -6.84 0.32 17.48
CA ALA A 84 -6.85 1.42 18.44
C ALA A 84 -5.64 2.31 18.18
N VAL A 85 -5.87 3.61 17.97
CA VAL A 85 -4.82 4.60 17.71
C VAL A 85 -4.69 5.49 18.92
N ASN A 86 -3.50 5.52 19.52
CA ASN A 86 -3.23 6.23 20.77
C ASN A 86 -4.25 5.91 21.88
N GLY A 87 -4.61 4.63 22.01
CA GLY A 87 -5.59 4.15 23.00
C GLY A 87 -7.06 4.32 22.60
N ASP A 88 -7.35 4.95 21.47
CA ASP A 88 -8.70 5.26 21.04
C ASP A 88 -9.16 4.40 19.86
N SER A 89 -10.34 3.82 19.96
CA SER A 89 -10.99 3.05 18.89
C SER A 89 -12.19 3.79 18.29
N ASP A 90 -12.55 4.97 18.82
CA ASP A 90 -13.61 5.82 18.32
C ASP A 90 -13.07 7.10 17.68
N TYR A 91 -12.67 6.94 16.41
CA TYR A 91 -12.17 7.99 15.56
C TYR A 91 -12.65 7.76 14.13
N PHE A 92 -12.59 8.81 13.31
CA PHE A 92 -12.59 8.68 11.87
C PHE A 92 -11.16 8.79 11.35
N CYS A 93 -10.73 7.90 10.44
CA CYS A 93 -9.41 7.96 9.84
C CYS A 93 -9.44 8.97 8.69
N GLY A 94 -8.87 10.16 8.91
CA GLY A 94 -8.69 11.17 7.88
C GLY A 94 -7.76 10.64 6.80
N GLY A 95 -6.55 10.22 7.19
CA GLY A 95 -5.56 9.66 6.29
C GLY A 95 -4.67 8.61 6.95
N PHE A 96 -4.05 7.78 6.10
CA PHE A 96 -3.18 6.68 6.49
C PHE A 96 -1.99 6.61 5.53
N ALA A 97 -0.79 6.44 6.08
CA ALA A 97 0.40 6.16 5.30
C ALA A 97 1.28 5.14 6.02
N SER A 98 2.13 4.44 5.27
CA SER A 98 3.10 3.51 5.84
C SER A 98 4.37 3.46 5.01
N ASP A 99 5.51 3.26 5.67
CA ASP A 99 6.83 3.06 5.05
C ASP A 99 7.27 1.59 5.05
N GLY A 100 6.38 0.65 5.43
CA GLY A 100 6.71 -0.77 5.57
C GLY A 100 7.25 -1.17 6.95
N SER A 101 7.53 -0.20 7.84
CA SER A 101 7.98 -0.45 9.22
C SER A 101 7.15 0.29 10.26
N SER A 102 6.74 1.52 9.94
CA SER A 102 5.86 2.39 10.71
C SER A 102 4.58 2.66 9.94
N ILE A 103 3.54 3.02 10.69
CA ILE A 103 2.29 3.54 10.16
C ILE A 103 2.04 4.94 10.71
N TYR A 104 1.36 5.75 9.92
CA TYR A 104 0.93 7.09 10.28
C TYR A 104 -0.57 7.17 10.11
N VAL A 105 -1.29 7.62 11.13
CA VAL A 105 -2.75 7.70 11.12
C VAL A 105 -3.18 9.08 11.58
N ALA A 106 -3.87 9.82 10.71
CA ALA A 106 -4.61 11.01 11.09
C ALA A 106 -5.95 10.58 11.68
N THR A 107 -6.15 10.83 12.97
CA THR A 107 -7.42 10.57 13.64
C THR A 107 -8.23 11.84 13.74
N LEU A 108 -9.49 11.75 13.35
CA LEU A 108 -10.47 12.81 13.41
C LEU A 108 -11.56 12.43 14.41
N ASP A 109 -12.17 13.45 15.01
CA ASP A 109 -13.38 13.29 15.78
C ASP A 109 -14.54 12.84 14.88
N THR A 110 -15.32 11.86 15.33
CA THR A 110 -16.38 11.23 14.51
C THR A 110 -17.58 12.16 14.30
N ALA A 111 -17.79 13.16 15.16
CA ALA A 111 -18.91 14.08 15.07
C ALA A 111 -18.54 15.39 14.37
N SER A 112 -17.38 15.94 14.67
CA SER A 112 -16.94 17.27 14.23
C SER A 112 -15.90 17.26 13.12
N THR A 113 -15.32 16.11 12.79
CA THR A 113 -14.17 15.95 11.87
C THR A 113 -12.90 16.70 12.28
N ALA A 114 -12.88 17.29 13.49
CA ALA A 114 -11.72 17.98 14.02
C ALA A 114 -10.54 17.02 14.23
N LEU A 115 -9.32 17.49 13.96
CA LEU A 115 -8.11 16.69 14.13
C LEU A 115 -7.86 16.35 15.61
N LYS A 116 -7.83 15.06 15.92
CA LYS A 116 -7.41 14.52 17.23
C LYS A 116 -5.91 14.24 17.29
N GLY A 117 -5.25 14.23 16.14
CA GLY A 117 -3.80 14.18 15.98
C GLY A 117 -3.39 13.30 14.80
N ILE A 118 -2.14 13.45 14.36
CA ILE A 118 -1.49 12.46 13.50
C ILE A 118 -0.52 11.69 14.36
N TYR A 119 -0.74 10.38 14.44
CA TYR A 119 0.03 9.48 15.28
C TYR A 119 0.90 8.57 14.43
N GLN A 120 2.16 8.41 14.82
CA GLN A 120 3.05 7.39 14.29
C GLN A 120 3.00 6.18 15.20
N GLY A 121 2.82 5.00 14.63
CA GLY A 121 2.78 3.74 15.36
C GLY A 121 3.73 2.71 14.77
N THR A 122 4.15 1.78 15.61
CA THR A 122 4.93 0.59 15.21
C THR A 122 4.15 -0.68 15.54
N VAL A 123 4.40 -1.76 14.79
CA VAL A 123 3.98 -3.15 15.09
C VAL A 123 2.55 -3.25 15.61
N GLY A 124 1.57 -3.25 14.71
CA GLY A 124 0.15 -3.40 15.05
C GLY A 124 -0.44 -2.21 15.83
N GLY A 125 0.26 -1.06 15.84
CA GLY A 125 -0.11 0.12 16.63
C GLY A 125 -0.07 -0.13 18.14
N SER A 126 0.91 -0.90 18.61
CA SER A 126 1.08 -1.22 20.04
C SER A 126 1.69 -0.05 20.83
N VAL A 127 2.52 0.76 20.17
CA VAL A 127 3.12 1.98 20.71
C VAL A 127 2.83 3.11 19.74
N TRP A 128 2.43 4.26 20.27
CA TRP A 128 2.11 5.46 19.50
C TRP A 128 2.93 6.65 19.99
N SER A 129 3.39 7.47 19.05
CA SER A 129 3.91 8.81 19.29
C SER A 129 3.08 9.83 18.53
N THR A 130 2.98 11.05 19.05
CA THR A 130 2.34 12.15 18.31
C THR A 130 3.33 12.68 17.29
N ALA A 131 3.03 12.50 16.00
CA ALA A 131 3.83 13.06 14.92
C ALA A 131 3.43 14.51 14.63
N ILE A 132 2.12 14.80 14.63
CA ILE A 132 1.56 16.14 14.45
C ILE A 132 0.41 16.35 15.44
N GLY A 133 0.44 17.46 16.17
CA GLY A 133 -0.54 17.81 17.19
C GLY A 133 -1.89 18.29 16.63
N THR A 134 -2.89 18.41 17.50
CA THR A 134 -4.29 18.69 17.13
C THR A 134 -4.53 20.06 16.49
N THR A 135 -3.66 21.04 16.73
CA THR A 135 -3.82 22.42 16.25
C THR A 135 -3.06 22.72 14.96
N ALA A 136 -2.32 21.75 14.41
CA ALA A 136 -1.39 21.99 13.31
C ALA A 136 -2.04 22.51 12.02
N PHE A 137 -3.30 22.13 11.78
CA PHE A 137 -4.05 22.54 10.58
C PHE A 137 -5.19 23.52 10.88
N GLY A 138 -5.27 24.07 12.11
CA GLY A 138 -6.34 25.00 12.47
C GLY A 138 -7.74 24.39 12.31
N THR A 139 -8.54 24.93 11.39
CA THR A 139 -9.92 24.48 11.09
C THR A 139 -9.99 23.57 9.86
N GLU A 140 -8.86 23.21 9.26
CA GLU A 140 -8.82 22.33 8.10
C GLU A 140 -9.00 20.86 8.52
N THR A 141 -9.64 20.09 7.64
CA THR A 141 -9.85 18.65 7.80
C THR A 141 -8.83 17.87 6.98
N VAL A 142 -8.26 16.80 7.53
CA VAL A 142 -7.28 15.94 6.85
C VAL A 142 -7.98 14.84 6.06
N ASP A 143 -7.74 14.78 4.75
CA ASP A 143 -8.37 13.81 3.83
C ASP A 143 -7.48 12.61 3.49
N ALA A 144 -6.17 12.80 3.51
CA ALA A 144 -5.21 11.77 3.14
C ALA A 144 -3.82 12.08 3.71
N LEU A 145 -3.03 11.02 3.87
CA LEU A 145 -1.61 11.09 4.19
C LEU A 145 -0.82 10.37 3.10
N PHE A 146 0.37 10.88 2.77
CA PHE A 146 1.28 10.26 1.81
C PHE A 146 2.70 10.32 2.36
N LEU A 147 3.51 9.30 2.05
CA LEU A 147 4.93 9.30 2.34
C LEU A 147 5.73 9.37 1.04
N ALA A 148 6.75 10.22 1.03
CA ALA A 148 7.79 10.20 0.00
C ALA A 148 9.16 10.19 0.70
N GLY A 149 9.84 9.05 0.65
CA GLY A 149 11.04 8.84 1.46
C GLY A 149 10.72 8.95 2.95
N THR A 150 11.32 9.93 3.62
CA THR A 150 11.11 10.20 5.06
C THR A 150 10.12 11.34 5.31
N GLU A 151 9.57 11.94 4.26
CA GLU A 151 8.67 13.10 4.39
C GLU A 151 7.21 12.64 4.38
N LEU A 152 6.44 13.13 5.36
CA LEU A 152 5.00 12.90 5.48
C LEU A 152 4.24 14.13 4.96
N PHE A 153 3.38 13.91 3.97
CA PHE A 153 2.50 14.92 3.39
C PHE A 153 1.07 14.67 3.84
N ALA A 154 0.34 15.77 4.08
CA ALA A 154 -1.10 15.74 4.37
C ALA A 154 -1.85 16.49 3.27
N LEU A 155 -2.92 15.88 2.75
CA LEU A 155 -3.92 16.58 1.96
C LEU A 155 -5.00 17.08 2.91
N THR A 156 -5.35 18.35 2.80
CA THR A 156 -6.38 18.99 3.63
C THR A 156 -7.39 19.76 2.78
N HIS A 157 -8.58 19.97 3.34
CA HIS A 157 -9.55 20.92 2.82
C HIS A 157 -10.13 21.76 3.95
N ALA A 158 -10.67 22.94 3.59
CA ALA A 158 -11.30 23.84 4.54
C ALA A 158 -12.49 23.15 5.19
N GLY A 159 -12.53 23.11 6.52
CA GLY A 159 -13.66 22.58 7.27
C GLY A 159 -14.96 23.28 6.87
N SER A 160 -16.01 22.49 6.64
CA SER A 160 -17.36 22.97 6.32
C SER A 160 -18.04 23.63 7.51
#